data_AF-A0A7I7P9N9-F1
#
_entry.id   AF-A0A7I7P9N9-F1
#
_cell.length_a   1.000
_cell.length_b   1.000
_cell.length_c   1.000
_cell.angle_alpha   90.00
_cell.angle_beta   90.00
_cell.angle_gamma   90.00
#
_symmetry.space_group_name_H-M   'P 1'
#
loop_
_entity.id
_entity.type
_entity.pdbx_description
1 polymer ?
#
loop_
_entity_poly.entity_id
_entity_poly.type
_entity_poly.pdbx_seq_one_letter_code
_entity_poly.pdbx_strand_id
1 'polypeptide(L)'
;MEVIHPRCAGIDVSKKDAKVCVRVQGRGRRGTSTTVSTWGSTTGEILALREHLLAERVSCVVIESTSDYWKPFYYLLEGQLNVMLVNAKAARNVPGRKTDVSDAAWLADLGAHGLLRASFVPPEPIRVLRDLTRARTTITRARTKEIQRLEKLLEDTGIKLSAVASNIVGVSGRAMLEALIAGQRDSVVLADLAKQRMRQKIPALTEALRGRFTEHHAFMVRLYLDRIDAHTADIARLDARIEEAIAPFRPIRELLMSIPGWSRLVADVFIAETGADMSVFPTAAHLASWAGWCRAATSQQAGSNRAPPARATVTLKPRSAWQPCRPLAPKAPTTASATGASPAGAGPPNRAETKPPVCRSPARSP
;
A
#
# COMPACT_ATOMS: atom_id res chain seq x y z
N MET A 1 -0.63 -36.15 -12.31
CA MET A 1 -0.44 -34.69 -12.35
C MET A 1 1.06 -34.44 -12.51
N GLU A 2 1.46 -33.69 -13.52
CA GLU A 2 2.88 -33.40 -13.79
C GLU A 2 3.48 -32.52 -12.69
N VAL A 3 4.72 -32.80 -12.26
CA VAL A 3 5.41 -32.04 -11.22
C VAL A 3 6.32 -31.03 -11.90
N ILE A 4 5.99 -29.75 -11.77
CA ILE A 4 6.74 -28.62 -12.35
C ILE A 4 7.87 -28.21 -11.41
N HIS A 5 7.61 -28.21 -10.10
CA HIS A 5 8.60 -27.90 -9.07
C HIS A 5 8.87 -29.12 -8.19
N PRO A 6 9.96 -29.87 -8.44
CA PRO A 6 10.31 -31.05 -7.64
C PRO A 6 10.53 -30.75 -6.16
N ARG A 7 10.90 -29.51 -5.84
CA ARG A 7 11.10 -29.01 -4.47
C ARG A 7 10.33 -27.71 -4.34
N CYS A 8 9.26 -27.73 -3.57
CA CYS A 8 8.31 -26.62 -3.44
C CYS A 8 8.05 -26.37 -1.95
N ALA A 9 7.97 -25.10 -1.55
CA ALA A 9 7.56 -24.73 -0.20
C ALA A 9 6.21 -24.03 -0.22
N GLY A 10 5.36 -24.35 0.75
CA GLY A 10 4.13 -23.63 1.03
C GLY A 10 4.23 -22.96 2.40
N ILE A 11 3.86 -21.69 2.47
CA ILE A 11 3.94 -20.85 3.67
C ILE A 11 2.54 -20.32 3.98
N ASP A 12 2.02 -20.75 5.11
CA ASP A 12 0.82 -20.19 5.72
C ASP A 12 1.24 -19.24 6.86
N VAL A 13 0.91 -17.96 6.71
CA VAL A 13 1.46 -16.87 7.52
C VAL A 13 0.43 -16.38 8.53
N SER A 14 0.85 -16.27 9.80
CA SER A 14 0.12 -15.66 10.90
C SER A 14 0.82 -14.38 11.38
N LYS A 15 0.28 -13.74 12.43
CA LYS A 15 0.89 -12.54 13.02
C LYS A 15 2.26 -12.83 13.64
N LYS A 16 2.39 -13.96 14.34
CA LYS A 16 3.58 -14.27 15.19
C LYS A 16 4.53 -15.25 14.52
N ASP A 17 4.02 -16.07 13.61
CA ASP A 17 4.74 -17.19 13.02
C ASP A 17 4.22 -17.49 11.62
N ALA A 18 4.89 -18.42 10.94
CA ALA A 18 4.43 -19.04 9.73
C ALA A 18 4.67 -20.55 9.80
N LYS A 19 3.67 -21.31 9.36
CA LYS A 19 3.83 -22.73 9.09
C LYS A 19 4.41 -22.89 7.69
N VAL A 20 5.53 -23.59 7.60
CA VAL A 20 6.26 -23.82 6.36
C VAL A 20 6.28 -25.31 6.09
N CYS A 21 5.75 -25.72 4.94
CA CYS A 21 5.87 -27.08 4.45
C CYS A 21 6.86 -27.11 3.29
N VAL A 22 7.93 -27.89 3.40
CA VAL A 22 8.82 -28.23 2.28
C VAL A 22 8.39 -29.58 1.72
N ARG A 23 7.98 -29.59 0.45
CA ARG A 23 7.61 -30.78 -0.32
C ARG A 23 8.75 -31.15 -1.25
N VAL A 24 9.21 -32.39 -1.17
CA VAL A 24 10.24 -32.97 -2.05
C VAL A 24 9.65 -34.14 -2.81
N GLN A 25 9.69 -34.04 -4.14
CA GLN A 25 9.26 -35.10 -5.04
C GLN A 25 10.21 -36.29 -4.93
N GLY A 26 9.65 -37.46 -4.63
CA GLY A 26 10.40 -38.70 -4.62
C GLY A 26 10.82 -39.14 -6.03
N ARG A 27 11.90 -39.94 -6.10
CA ARG A 27 12.40 -40.53 -7.35
C ARG A 27 12.11 -42.03 -7.38
N GLY A 28 11.63 -42.54 -8.52
CA GLY A 28 11.34 -43.95 -8.72
C GLY A 28 10.25 -44.46 -7.77
N ARG A 29 10.57 -45.48 -6.96
CA ARG A 29 9.64 -46.05 -5.97
C ARG A 29 9.50 -45.23 -4.67
N ARG A 30 10.35 -44.23 -4.44
CA ARG A 30 10.23 -43.38 -3.24
C ARG A 30 9.07 -42.41 -3.40
N GLY A 31 8.17 -42.39 -2.43
CA GLY A 31 7.06 -41.43 -2.38
C GLY A 31 7.52 -39.99 -2.18
N THR A 32 6.62 -39.05 -2.43
CA THR A 32 6.79 -37.63 -2.08
C THR A 32 6.90 -37.49 -0.56
N SER A 33 7.88 -36.73 -0.09
CA SER A 33 8.03 -36.39 1.33
C SER A 33 7.62 -34.94 1.59
N THR A 34 7.01 -34.70 2.74
CA THR A 34 6.65 -33.37 3.23
C THR A 34 7.20 -33.18 4.63
N THR A 35 7.81 -32.04 4.89
CA THR A 35 8.33 -31.67 6.20
C THR A 35 7.71 -30.33 6.59
N VAL A 36 6.97 -30.32 7.70
CA VAL A 36 6.33 -29.12 8.23
C VAL A 36 7.14 -28.59 9.41
N SER A 37 7.41 -27.30 9.39
CA SER A 37 8.12 -26.57 10.44
C SER A 37 7.39 -25.26 10.74
N THR A 38 7.68 -24.68 11.91
CA THR A 38 7.14 -23.38 12.32
C THR A 38 8.31 -22.41 12.50
N TRP A 39 8.17 -21.22 11.94
CA TRP A 39 9.17 -20.16 11.99
C TRP A 39 8.52 -18.88 12.51
N GLY A 40 9.16 -18.12 13.38
CA GLY A 40 8.61 -16.84 13.81
C GLY A 40 8.64 -15.79 12.69
N SER A 41 7.86 -14.71 12.89
CA SER A 41 7.69 -13.63 11.91
C SER A 41 8.67 -12.48 12.08
N THR A 42 9.70 -12.62 12.93
CA THR A 42 10.75 -11.62 13.08
C THR A 42 11.71 -11.63 11.89
N THR A 43 12.33 -10.50 11.56
CA THR A 43 13.27 -10.41 10.42
C THR A 43 14.39 -11.45 10.50
N GLY A 44 14.96 -11.67 11.69
CA GLY A 44 16.02 -12.66 11.90
C GLY A 44 15.55 -14.09 11.59
N GLU A 45 14.35 -14.47 12.05
CA GLU A 45 13.78 -15.79 11.78
C GLU A 45 13.39 -15.97 10.31
N ILE A 46 12.87 -14.94 9.66
CA ILE A 46 12.54 -14.98 8.22
C ILE A 46 13.83 -15.13 7.38
N LEU A 47 14.91 -14.48 7.77
CA LEU A 47 16.22 -14.64 7.11
C LEU A 47 16.77 -16.05 7.34
N ALA A 48 16.67 -16.60 8.56
CA ALA A 48 17.05 -17.98 8.83
C ALA A 48 16.21 -18.99 8.02
N LEU A 49 14.90 -18.73 7.89
CA LEU A 49 14.01 -19.49 7.01
C LEU A 49 14.48 -19.42 5.55
N ARG A 50 14.88 -18.24 5.06
CA ARG A 50 15.43 -18.10 3.70
C ARG A 50 16.63 -19.02 3.48
N GLU A 51 17.59 -18.98 4.39
CA GLU A 51 18.79 -19.82 4.30
C GLU A 51 18.44 -21.31 4.35
N HIS A 52 17.47 -21.69 5.19
CA HIS A 52 16.93 -23.06 5.22
C HIS A 52 16.30 -23.47 3.88
N LEU A 53 15.46 -22.63 3.28
CA LEU A 53 14.82 -22.93 1.97
C LEU A 53 15.84 -23.01 0.83
N LEU A 54 16.91 -22.21 0.88
CA LEU A 54 18.03 -22.28 -0.06
C LEU A 54 18.84 -23.57 0.11
N ALA A 55 19.15 -23.95 1.36
CA ALA A 55 19.82 -25.22 1.66
C ALA A 55 18.98 -26.42 1.22
N GLU A 56 17.66 -26.34 1.41
CA GLU A 56 16.68 -27.28 0.89
C GLU A 56 16.47 -27.17 -0.62
N ARG A 57 17.18 -26.31 -1.36
CA ARG A 57 17.11 -26.16 -2.82
C ARG A 57 15.67 -26.01 -3.33
N VAL A 58 14.86 -25.26 -2.61
CA VAL A 58 13.47 -25.01 -2.98
C VAL A 58 13.42 -24.17 -4.26
N SER A 59 12.67 -24.65 -5.25
CA SER A 59 12.57 -24.02 -6.57
C SER A 59 11.38 -23.07 -6.71
N CYS A 60 10.40 -23.17 -5.81
CA CYS A 60 9.21 -22.33 -5.76
C CYS A 60 8.71 -22.23 -4.33
N VAL A 61 8.42 -21.01 -3.88
CA VAL A 61 7.83 -20.72 -2.56
C VAL A 61 6.46 -20.12 -2.78
N VAL A 62 5.43 -20.73 -2.23
CA VAL A 62 4.05 -20.26 -2.30
C VAL A 62 3.65 -19.66 -0.96
N ILE A 63 3.17 -18.42 -0.97
CA ILE A 63 2.72 -17.71 0.24
C ILE A 63 1.25 -17.36 0.09
N GLU A 64 0.42 -17.68 1.09
CA GLU A 64 -0.97 -17.21 1.12
C GLU A 64 -1.06 -15.73 1.47
N SER A 65 -1.87 -14.97 0.73
CA SER A 65 -2.08 -13.53 0.95
C SER A 65 -2.96 -13.26 2.17
N THR A 66 -2.47 -13.56 3.38
CA THR A 66 -3.19 -13.34 4.64
C THR A 66 -2.86 -11.96 5.22
N SER A 67 -3.86 -11.07 5.26
CA SER A 67 -3.70 -9.69 5.78
C SER A 67 -2.48 -8.99 5.13
N ASP A 68 -1.70 -8.25 5.91
CA ASP A 68 -0.41 -7.67 5.53
C ASP A 68 0.79 -8.49 6.03
N TYR A 69 0.57 -9.60 6.75
CA TYR A 69 1.64 -10.39 7.38
C TYR A 69 2.53 -11.11 6.36
N TRP A 70 2.03 -11.36 5.14
CA TRP A 70 2.82 -11.93 4.06
C TRP A 70 3.93 -10.99 3.55
N LYS A 71 3.80 -9.66 3.73
CA LYS A 71 4.73 -8.66 3.19
C LYS A 71 6.18 -8.91 3.64
N PRO A 72 6.51 -9.03 4.94
CA PRO A 72 7.88 -9.29 5.38
C PRO A 72 8.44 -10.60 4.82
N PHE A 73 7.65 -11.68 4.77
CA PHE A 73 8.08 -12.94 4.16
C PHE A 73 8.36 -12.77 2.66
N TYR A 74 7.43 -12.17 1.91
CA TYR A 74 7.60 -11.99 0.48
C TYR A 74 8.82 -11.11 0.16
N TYR A 75 8.96 -9.95 0.80
CA TYR A 75 10.04 -9.00 0.51
C TYR A 75 11.44 -9.51 0.89
N LEU A 76 11.56 -10.30 1.96
CA LEU A 76 12.84 -10.86 2.38
C LEU A 76 13.25 -12.10 1.58
N LEU A 77 12.28 -12.83 1.01
CA LEU A 77 12.51 -14.04 0.23
C LEU A 77 12.66 -13.76 -1.29
N GLU A 78 11.94 -12.76 -1.84
CA GLU A 78 11.90 -12.47 -3.30
C GLU A 78 13.27 -12.18 -3.91
N GLY A 79 14.25 -11.74 -3.11
CA GLY A 79 15.59 -11.42 -3.59
C GLY A 79 16.45 -12.63 -3.99
N GLN A 80 16.13 -13.83 -3.49
CA GLN A 80 16.94 -15.04 -3.72
C GLN A 80 16.10 -16.28 -4.10
N LEU A 81 14.79 -16.26 -3.84
CA LEU A 81 13.88 -17.37 -4.09
C LEU A 81 12.82 -16.95 -5.10
N ASN A 82 12.30 -17.92 -5.86
CA ASN A 82 11.13 -17.72 -6.70
C ASN A 82 9.87 -17.76 -5.82
N VAL A 83 9.36 -16.58 -5.44
CA VAL A 83 8.24 -16.44 -4.51
C VAL A 83 6.96 -16.06 -5.24
N MET A 84 5.92 -16.86 -5.02
CA MET A 84 4.58 -16.65 -5.54
C MET A 84 3.62 -16.35 -4.39
N LEU A 85 3.07 -15.12 -4.39
CA LEU A 85 1.96 -14.77 -3.51
C LEU A 85 0.65 -15.25 -4.14
N VAL A 86 -0.22 -15.93 -3.40
CA VAL A 86 -1.47 -16.47 -3.93
C VAL A 86 -2.69 -16.01 -3.14
N ASN A 87 -3.82 -15.86 -3.85
CA ASN A 87 -5.08 -15.54 -3.20
C ASN A 87 -5.62 -16.77 -2.45
N ALA A 88 -5.84 -16.61 -1.15
CA ALA A 88 -6.44 -17.60 -0.25
C ALA A 88 -7.66 -18.34 -0.84
N LYS A 89 -8.60 -17.60 -1.44
CA LYS A 89 -9.83 -18.17 -2.00
C LYS A 89 -9.57 -19.05 -3.22
N ALA A 90 -8.61 -18.65 -4.06
CA ALA A 90 -8.27 -19.43 -5.24
C ALA A 90 -7.63 -20.77 -4.84
N ALA A 91 -6.73 -20.77 -3.86
CA ALA A 91 -6.08 -21.99 -3.35
C ALA A 91 -7.05 -22.95 -2.66
N ARG A 92 -8.06 -22.43 -1.94
CA ARG A 92 -9.08 -23.24 -1.24
C ARG A 92 -10.09 -23.91 -2.18
N ASN A 93 -10.36 -23.30 -3.33
CA ASN A 93 -11.37 -23.81 -4.27
C ASN A 93 -10.84 -24.89 -5.23
N VAL A 94 -9.56 -25.27 -5.12
CA VAL A 94 -9.00 -26.35 -5.92
C VAL A 94 -9.52 -27.70 -5.38
N PRO A 95 -10.20 -28.53 -6.20
CA PRO A 95 -10.68 -29.84 -5.78
C PRO A 95 -9.55 -30.79 -5.39
N GLY A 96 -9.85 -31.80 -4.56
CA GLY A 96 -8.90 -32.87 -4.20
C GLY A 96 -8.12 -32.64 -2.91
N ARG A 97 -8.46 -31.60 -2.13
CA ARG A 97 -7.89 -31.37 -0.80
C ARG A 97 -8.35 -32.48 0.17
N LYS A 98 -7.40 -33.12 0.84
CA LYS A 98 -7.67 -34.04 1.96
C LYS A 98 -7.91 -33.25 3.25
N THR A 99 -8.78 -33.76 4.11
CA THR A 99 -9.26 -33.08 5.34
C THR A 99 -8.17 -32.87 6.39
N ASP A 100 -7.11 -33.68 6.37
CA ASP A 100 -6.03 -33.76 7.34
C ASP A 100 -4.76 -32.98 6.93
N VAL A 101 -4.77 -32.33 5.76
CA VAL A 101 -3.60 -31.62 5.22
C VAL A 101 -3.57 -30.17 5.70
N SER A 102 -2.47 -29.79 6.36
CA SER A 102 -2.20 -28.41 6.75
C SER A 102 -2.22 -27.46 5.55
N ASP A 103 -2.63 -26.20 5.75
CA ASP A 103 -2.70 -25.21 4.67
C ASP A 103 -1.34 -25.02 3.96
N ALA A 104 -0.25 -24.98 4.72
CA ALA A 104 1.12 -24.92 4.19
C ALA A 104 1.45 -26.12 3.27
N ALA A 105 1.07 -27.34 3.66
CA ALA A 105 1.31 -28.52 2.83
C ALA A 105 0.45 -28.55 1.57
N TRP A 106 -0.79 -28.07 1.67
CA TRP A 106 -1.67 -27.92 0.51
C TRP A 106 -1.11 -26.90 -0.49
N LEU A 107 -0.63 -25.75 -0.02
CA LEU A 107 0.02 -24.74 -0.86
C LEU A 107 1.28 -25.28 -1.55
N ALA A 108 2.10 -26.05 -0.84
CA ALA A 108 3.31 -26.66 -1.40
C ALA A 108 2.97 -27.64 -2.54
N ASP A 109 1.91 -28.45 -2.38
CA ASP A 109 1.48 -29.43 -3.38
C ASP A 109 0.88 -28.74 -4.63
N LEU A 110 -0.03 -27.79 -4.42
CA LEU A 110 -0.60 -27.00 -5.52
C LEU A 110 0.49 -26.22 -6.29
N GLY A 111 1.45 -25.64 -5.57
CA GLY A 111 2.61 -24.98 -6.16
C GLY A 111 3.49 -25.94 -6.95
N ALA A 112 3.73 -27.15 -6.43
CA ALA A 112 4.55 -28.17 -7.10
C ALA A 112 4.00 -28.57 -8.48
N HIS A 113 2.68 -28.53 -8.62
CA HIS A 113 1.95 -28.88 -9.84
C HIS A 113 1.54 -27.66 -10.69
N GLY A 114 1.94 -26.44 -10.31
CA GLY A 114 1.61 -25.21 -11.03
C GLY A 114 0.11 -24.91 -11.14
N LEU A 115 -0.69 -25.38 -10.17
CA LEU A 115 -2.14 -25.19 -10.14
C LEU A 115 -2.57 -23.82 -9.62
N LEU A 116 -1.61 -22.98 -9.23
CA LEU A 116 -1.84 -21.68 -8.63
C LEU A 116 -1.53 -20.55 -9.58
N ARG A 117 -2.29 -19.47 -9.46
CA ARG A 117 -2.03 -18.21 -10.14
C ARG A 117 -1.47 -17.19 -9.17
N ALA A 118 -0.30 -16.64 -9.51
CA ALA A 118 0.33 -15.57 -8.76
C ALA A 118 -0.55 -14.32 -8.67
N SER A 119 -0.56 -13.70 -7.50
CA SER A 119 -1.04 -12.34 -7.29
C SER A 119 0.05 -11.36 -7.72
N PHE A 120 -0.37 -10.22 -8.27
CA PHE A 120 0.57 -9.19 -8.67
C PHE A 120 1.17 -8.50 -7.45
N VAL A 121 2.47 -8.66 -7.27
CA VAL A 121 3.26 -7.83 -6.35
C VAL A 121 4.15 -6.92 -7.21
N PRO A 122 3.97 -5.59 -7.13
CA PRO A 122 4.74 -4.68 -7.95
C PRO A 122 6.16 -4.52 -7.38
N PRO A 123 7.10 -3.97 -8.19
CA PRO A 123 8.44 -3.65 -7.72
C PRO A 123 8.40 -2.55 -6.64
N GLU A 124 9.49 -2.46 -5.87
CA GLU A 124 9.59 -1.57 -4.71
C GLU A 124 9.19 -0.11 -4.97
N PRO A 125 9.65 0.58 -6.05
CA PRO A 125 9.26 1.97 -6.28
C PRO A 125 7.75 2.16 -6.41
N ILE A 126 7.06 1.19 -7.03
CA ILE A 126 5.60 1.20 -7.14
C ILE A 126 4.95 0.86 -5.81
N ARG A 127 5.53 -0.04 -4.99
CA ARG A 127 5.02 -0.35 -3.64
C ARG A 127 4.99 0.92 -2.77
N VAL A 128 6.07 1.69 -2.80
CA VAL A 128 6.16 2.98 -2.09
C VAL A 128 5.09 3.95 -2.57
N LEU A 129 4.96 4.12 -3.89
CA LEU A 129 3.93 5.00 -4.46
C LEU A 129 2.50 4.55 -4.11
N ARG A 130 2.26 3.23 -4.08
CA ARG A 130 0.97 2.65 -3.70
C ARG A 130 0.63 2.90 -2.24
N ASP A 131 1.61 2.79 -1.35
CA ASP A 131 1.42 3.11 0.06
C ASP A 131 1.02 4.59 0.23
N LEU A 132 1.78 5.50 -0.38
CA LEU A 132 1.52 6.94 -0.31
C LEU A 132 0.13 7.32 -0.85
N THR A 133 -0.25 6.81 -2.03
CA THR A 133 -1.54 7.12 -2.66
C THR A 133 -2.73 6.54 -1.88
N ARG A 134 -2.58 5.37 -1.26
CA ARG A 134 -3.59 4.76 -0.37
C ARG A 134 -3.70 5.50 0.96
N ALA A 135 -2.58 5.91 1.55
CA ALA A 135 -2.56 6.74 2.75
C ALA A 135 -3.28 8.06 2.50
N ARG A 136 -2.97 8.73 1.38
CA ARG A 136 -3.63 9.98 0.96
C ARG A 136 -5.14 9.81 0.81
N THR A 137 -5.57 8.72 0.17
CA THR A 137 -6.99 8.39 0.02
C THR A 137 -7.67 8.20 1.38
N THR A 138 -7.01 7.51 2.30
CA THR A 138 -7.52 7.26 3.65
C THR A 138 -7.70 8.56 4.43
N ILE A 139 -6.68 9.42 4.44
CA ILE A 139 -6.74 10.72 5.13
C ILE A 139 -7.74 11.66 4.48
N THR A 140 -7.85 11.67 3.14
CA THR A 140 -8.88 12.44 2.44
C THR A 140 -10.28 12.02 2.89
N ARG A 141 -10.54 10.71 2.99
CA ARG A 141 -11.82 10.19 3.50
C ARG A 141 -12.03 10.56 4.97
N ALA A 142 -10.98 10.53 5.80
CA ALA A 142 -11.07 10.96 7.20
C ALA A 142 -11.46 12.43 7.30
N ARG A 143 -10.81 13.32 6.55
CA ARG A 143 -11.18 14.75 6.46
C ARG A 143 -12.63 14.95 6.06
N THR A 144 -13.13 14.22 5.07
CA THR A 144 -14.55 14.29 4.67
C THR A 144 -15.48 13.89 5.81
N LYS A 145 -15.13 12.87 6.60
CA LYS A 145 -15.93 12.49 7.78
C LYS A 145 -15.95 13.59 8.83
N GLU A 146 -14.84 14.29 9.06
CA GLU A 146 -14.83 15.43 9.99
C GLU A 146 -15.71 16.58 9.50
N ILE A 147 -15.68 16.89 8.19
CA ILE A 147 -16.58 17.90 7.61
C ILE A 147 -18.05 17.49 7.80
N GLN A 148 -18.39 16.21 7.62
CA GLN A 148 -19.75 15.70 7.85
C GLN A 148 -20.17 15.77 9.33
N ARG A 149 -19.25 15.55 10.26
CA ARG A 149 -19.53 15.71 11.70
C ARG A 149 -19.74 17.17 12.08
N LEU A 150 -18.93 18.08 11.53
CA LEU A 150 -19.12 19.52 11.66
C LEU A 150 -20.49 19.94 11.12
N GLU A 151 -20.86 19.49 9.92
CA GLU A 151 -22.18 19.77 9.35
C GLU A 151 -23.30 19.29 10.26
N LYS A 152 -23.24 18.03 10.73
CA LYS A 152 -24.24 17.46 11.63
C LYS A 152 -24.34 18.20 12.96
N LEU A 153 -23.24 18.75 13.46
CA LEU A 153 -23.26 19.60 14.66
C LEU A 153 -23.99 20.93 14.37
N LEU A 154 -23.75 21.56 13.23
CA LEU A 154 -24.46 22.80 12.85
C LEU A 154 -25.96 22.58 12.75
N GLU A 155 -26.40 21.41 12.26
CA GLU A 155 -27.80 21.03 12.20
C GLU A 155 -28.49 21.06 13.58
N ASP A 156 -27.81 20.62 14.64
CA ASP A 156 -28.31 20.67 16.04
C ASP A 156 -28.51 22.11 16.54
N THR A 157 -27.65 23.03 16.08
CA THR A 157 -27.79 24.46 16.40
C THR A 157 -28.92 25.15 15.62
N GLY A 158 -29.48 24.49 14.59
CA GLY A 158 -30.43 25.08 13.66
C GLY A 158 -29.78 25.88 12.52
N ILE A 159 -28.45 26.02 12.50
CA ILE A 159 -27.72 26.72 11.43
C ILE A 159 -27.62 25.82 10.19
N LYS A 160 -28.22 26.27 9.09
CA LYS A 160 -28.32 25.54 7.80
C LYS A 160 -27.29 25.99 6.76
N LEU A 161 -26.06 26.24 7.19
CA LEU A 161 -25.00 26.79 6.32
C LEU A 161 -24.74 25.89 5.09
N SER A 162 -24.77 24.56 5.24
CA SER A 162 -24.53 23.62 4.14
C SER A 162 -25.63 23.61 3.07
N ALA A 163 -26.85 24.05 3.40
CA ALA A 163 -27.93 24.20 2.43
C ALA A 163 -27.67 25.36 1.43
N VAL A 164 -26.86 26.35 1.83
CA VAL A 164 -26.58 27.54 1.01
C VAL A 164 -25.17 27.50 0.43
N ALA A 165 -24.20 27.03 1.21
CA ALA A 165 -22.79 26.96 0.86
C ALA A 165 -22.38 25.53 0.46
N SER A 166 -21.98 25.34 -0.79
CA SER A 166 -21.49 24.04 -1.31
C SER A 166 -20.20 23.55 -0.64
N ASN A 167 -19.48 24.43 0.05
CA ASN A 167 -18.30 24.08 0.85
C ASN A 167 -18.27 24.94 2.12
N ILE A 168 -18.69 24.36 3.25
CA ILE A 168 -18.76 25.06 4.54
C ILE A 168 -17.40 25.32 5.18
N VAL A 169 -16.34 24.62 4.74
CA VAL A 169 -14.95 24.85 5.19
C VAL A 169 -14.13 25.67 4.19
N GLY A 170 -14.76 26.19 3.14
CA GLY A 170 -14.12 27.16 2.24
C GLY A 170 -13.95 28.53 2.92
N VAL A 171 -13.29 29.47 2.24
CA VAL A 171 -12.91 30.78 2.82
C VAL A 171 -14.06 31.50 3.54
N SER A 172 -15.23 31.62 2.90
CA SER A 172 -16.39 32.30 3.50
C SER A 172 -17.01 31.51 4.65
N GLY A 173 -17.22 30.20 4.49
CA GLY A 173 -17.78 29.37 5.55
C GLY A 173 -16.85 29.30 6.76
N ARG A 174 -15.54 29.22 6.55
CA ARG A 174 -14.54 29.30 7.61
C ARG A 174 -14.61 30.63 8.36
N ALA A 175 -14.66 31.77 7.66
CA ALA A 175 -14.79 33.07 8.31
C ALA A 175 -16.06 33.16 9.18
N MET A 176 -17.19 32.64 8.70
CA MET A 176 -18.45 32.60 9.47
C MET A 176 -18.34 31.70 10.70
N LEU A 177 -17.76 30.51 10.56
CA LEU A 177 -17.56 29.57 11.67
C LEU A 177 -16.59 30.12 12.72
N GLU A 178 -15.52 30.80 12.31
CA GLU A 178 -14.58 31.47 13.21
C GLU A 178 -15.26 32.62 13.98
N ALA A 179 -16.11 33.41 13.31
CA ALA A 179 -16.90 34.45 13.97
C ALA A 179 -17.92 33.87 14.97
N LEU A 180 -18.58 32.75 14.62
CA LEU A 180 -19.42 32.01 15.55
C LEU A 180 -18.62 31.51 16.77
N ILE A 181 -17.42 30.97 16.56
CA ILE A 181 -16.54 30.57 17.68
C ILE A 181 -16.16 31.77 18.54
N ALA A 182 -15.88 32.93 17.94
CA ALA A 182 -15.54 34.18 18.62
C ALA A 182 -16.71 34.87 19.35
N GLY A 183 -17.92 34.28 19.31
CA GLY A 183 -19.07 34.79 20.04
C GLY A 183 -20.06 35.62 19.23
N GLN A 184 -19.84 35.83 17.92
CA GLN A 184 -20.81 36.53 17.09
C GLN A 184 -22.08 35.68 16.87
N ARG A 185 -23.25 36.29 17.06
CA ARG A 185 -24.57 35.65 16.91
C ARG A 185 -25.51 36.39 15.96
N ASP A 186 -25.16 37.61 15.55
CA ASP A 186 -25.90 38.36 14.54
C ASP A 186 -25.72 37.72 13.16
N SER A 187 -26.81 37.16 12.62
CA SER A 187 -26.79 36.47 11.33
C SER A 187 -26.52 37.39 10.15
N VAL A 188 -26.82 38.69 10.25
CA VAL A 188 -26.50 39.69 9.21
C VAL A 188 -25.00 39.92 9.16
N VAL A 189 -24.37 40.11 10.32
CA VAL A 189 -22.91 40.29 10.43
C VAL A 189 -22.18 39.06 9.92
N LEU A 190 -22.64 37.86 10.30
CA LEU A 190 -22.07 36.61 9.82
C LEU A 190 -22.23 36.47 8.29
N ALA A 191 -23.41 36.76 7.74
CA ALA A 191 -23.66 36.66 6.30
C ALA A 191 -22.78 37.63 5.48
N ASP A 192 -22.49 38.83 5.99
CA ASP A 192 -21.66 39.80 5.27
C ASP A 192 -20.16 39.38 5.17
N LEU A 193 -19.73 38.40 5.98
CA LEU A 193 -18.41 37.77 5.82
C LEU A 193 -18.28 36.96 4.51
N ALA A 194 -19.39 36.73 3.80
CA ALA A 194 -19.39 36.10 2.49
C ALA A 194 -18.47 36.84 1.50
N LYS A 195 -17.74 36.06 0.71
CA LYS A 195 -16.79 36.55 -0.30
C LYS A 195 -17.24 36.17 -1.71
N GLN A 196 -16.86 36.98 -2.69
CA GLN A 196 -17.05 36.73 -4.11
C GLN A 196 -18.50 36.33 -4.46
N ARG A 197 -18.70 35.23 -5.19
CA ARG A 197 -20.01 34.72 -5.62
C ARG A 197 -20.96 34.42 -4.45
N MET A 198 -20.44 34.18 -3.25
CA MET A 198 -21.28 33.91 -2.08
C MET A 198 -21.98 35.16 -1.56
N ARG A 199 -21.51 36.37 -1.90
CA ARG A 199 -22.20 37.63 -1.53
C ARG A 199 -23.60 37.72 -2.15
N GLN A 200 -23.81 37.14 -3.32
CA GLN A 200 -25.13 37.08 -3.96
C GLN A 200 -26.15 36.26 -3.13
N LYS A 201 -25.65 35.41 -2.21
CA LYS A 201 -26.46 34.56 -1.34
C LYS A 201 -26.68 35.16 0.05
N ILE A 202 -26.27 36.41 0.31
CA ILE A 202 -26.40 37.05 1.63
C ILE A 202 -27.82 36.92 2.21
N PRO A 203 -28.91 37.20 1.48
CA PRO A 203 -30.25 37.04 2.04
C PRO A 203 -30.54 35.61 2.53
N ALA A 204 -30.16 34.61 1.74
CA ALA A 204 -30.33 33.20 2.11
C ALA A 204 -29.39 32.78 3.25
N LEU A 205 -28.17 33.34 3.31
CA LEU A 205 -27.22 33.11 4.39
C LEU A 205 -27.70 33.70 5.71
N THR A 206 -28.23 34.92 5.69
CA THR A 206 -28.78 35.59 6.87
C THR A 206 -29.87 34.73 7.52
N GLU A 207 -30.74 34.11 6.72
CA GLU A 207 -31.72 33.14 7.22
C GLU A 207 -31.06 31.84 7.70
N ALA A 208 -30.17 31.25 6.90
CA ALA A 208 -29.53 29.98 7.24
C ALA A 208 -28.62 30.06 8.48
N LEU A 209 -28.12 31.24 8.84
CA LEU A 209 -27.26 31.46 10.00
C LEU A 209 -28.04 31.80 11.27
N ARG A 210 -29.39 31.91 11.21
CA ARG A 210 -30.22 31.98 12.42
C ARG A 210 -30.19 30.64 13.13
N GLY A 211 -29.89 30.65 14.44
CA GLY A 211 -29.84 29.43 15.24
C GLY A 211 -29.41 29.67 16.68
N ARG A 212 -29.38 28.59 17.46
CA ARG A 212 -28.93 28.56 18.86
C ARG A 212 -27.50 28.03 18.95
N PHE A 213 -26.54 28.93 18.85
CA PHE A 213 -25.12 28.60 18.94
C PHE A 213 -24.58 28.94 20.33
N THR A 214 -24.18 27.92 21.09
CA THR A 214 -23.70 28.04 22.48
C THR A 214 -22.18 27.93 22.55
N GLU A 215 -21.59 28.16 23.72
CA GLU A 215 -20.16 27.93 23.96
C GLU A 215 -19.76 26.46 23.74
N HIS A 216 -20.65 25.52 24.08
CA HIS A 216 -20.43 24.10 23.79
C HIS A 216 -20.28 23.84 22.28
N HIS A 217 -21.16 24.44 21.47
CA HIS A 217 -21.07 24.34 20.01
C HIS A 217 -19.77 25.00 19.50
N ALA A 218 -19.35 26.14 20.07
CA ALA A 218 -18.09 26.79 19.72
C ALA A 218 -16.88 25.87 19.94
N PHE A 219 -16.82 25.21 21.10
CA PHE A 219 -15.76 24.24 21.41
C PHE A 219 -15.74 23.08 20.40
N MET A 220 -16.91 22.48 20.13
CA MET A 220 -17.01 21.34 19.21
C MET A 220 -16.68 21.73 17.76
N VAL A 221 -17.11 22.91 17.29
CA VAL A 221 -16.75 23.43 15.96
C VAL A 221 -15.24 23.63 15.85
N ARG A 222 -14.59 24.24 16.87
CA ARG A 222 -13.12 24.41 16.89
C ARG A 222 -12.42 23.05 16.77
N LEU A 223 -12.82 22.08 17.59
CA LEU A 223 -12.24 20.73 17.57
C LEU A 223 -12.29 20.08 16.18
N TYR A 224 -13.43 20.17 15.48
CA TYR A 224 -13.57 19.61 14.14
C TYR A 224 -12.76 20.41 13.09
N LEU A 225 -12.74 21.73 13.17
CA LEU A 225 -11.95 22.56 12.27
C LEU A 225 -10.45 22.25 12.40
N ASP A 226 -9.94 22.13 13.63
CA ASP A 226 -8.53 21.80 13.88
C ASP A 226 -8.16 20.43 13.28
N ARG A 227 -9.07 19.43 13.37
CA ARG A 227 -8.85 18.12 12.75
C ARG A 227 -8.90 18.18 11.22
N ILE A 228 -9.79 18.98 10.65
CA ILE A 228 -9.88 19.20 9.20
C ILE A 228 -8.61 19.86 8.67
N ASP A 229 -8.06 20.82 9.41
CA ASP A 229 -6.83 21.52 9.06
C ASP A 229 -5.63 20.58 9.16
N ALA A 230 -5.53 19.80 10.23
CA ALA A 230 -4.49 18.78 10.39
C ALA A 230 -4.50 17.76 9.23
N HIS A 231 -5.67 17.23 8.87
CA HIS A 231 -5.78 16.32 7.73
C HIS A 231 -5.46 17.00 6.39
N THR A 232 -5.76 18.29 6.25
CA THR A 232 -5.39 19.05 5.04
C THR A 232 -3.87 19.21 4.94
N ALA A 233 -3.19 19.48 6.05
CA ALA A 233 -1.73 19.51 6.11
C ALA A 233 -1.12 18.12 5.80
N ASP A 234 -1.68 17.05 6.36
CA ASP A 234 -1.25 15.67 6.06
C ASP A 234 -1.37 15.33 4.57
N ILE A 235 -2.48 15.70 3.94
CA ILE A 235 -2.70 15.49 2.51
C ILE A 235 -1.65 16.25 1.70
N ALA A 236 -1.35 17.51 2.06
CA ALA A 236 -0.32 18.29 1.37
C ALA A 236 1.08 17.67 1.51
N ARG A 237 1.41 17.13 2.70
CA ARG A 237 2.68 16.40 2.93
C ARG A 237 2.76 15.15 2.05
N LEU A 238 1.67 14.40 1.96
CA LEU A 238 1.61 13.22 1.09
C LEU A 238 1.68 13.59 -0.39
N ASP A 239 1.03 14.68 -0.81
CA ASP A 239 1.10 15.20 -2.18
C ASP A 239 2.54 15.51 -2.58
N ALA A 240 3.30 16.22 -1.74
CA ALA A 240 4.70 16.51 -2.00
C ALA A 240 5.53 15.22 -2.15
N ARG A 241 5.34 14.25 -1.26
CA ARG A 241 6.06 12.97 -1.31
C ARG A 241 5.69 12.12 -2.52
N ILE A 242 4.44 12.18 -2.97
CA ILE A 242 3.98 11.52 -4.20
C ILE A 242 4.66 12.14 -5.42
N GLU A 243 4.79 13.46 -5.49
CA GLU A 243 5.48 14.15 -6.61
C GLU A 243 6.97 13.78 -6.71
N GLU A 244 7.62 13.47 -5.59
CA GLU A 244 8.98 12.92 -5.59
C GLU A 244 8.99 11.47 -6.10
N ALA A 245 8.12 10.61 -5.55
CA ALA A 245 8.08 9.19 -5.86
C ALA A 245 7.66 8.91 -7.32
N ILE A 246 6.85 9.79 -7.92
CA ILE A 246 6.40 9.67 -9.31
C ILE A 246 7.45 10.12 -10.33
N ALA A 247 8.56 10.74 -9.90
CA ALA A 247 9.58 11.29 -10.81
C ALA A 247 10.05 10.30 -11.90
N PRO A 248 10.31 9.02 -11.62
CA PRO A 248 10.69 8.03 -12.64
C PRO A 248 9.57 7.71 -13.65
N PHE A 249 8.32 8.00 -13.31
CA PHE A 249 7.12 7.64 -14.08
C PHE A 249 6.43 8.86 -14.71
N ARG A 250 7.06 10.05 -14.66
CA ARG A 250 6.49 11.30 -15.20
C ARG A 250 6.03 11.19 -16.67
N PRO A 251 6.81 10.59 -17.61
CA PRO A 251 6.36 10.45 -18.99
C PRO A 251 5.06 9.65 -19.11
N ILE A 252 4.92 8.60 -18.30
CA ILE A 252 3.73 7.75 -18.25
C ILE A 252 2.54 8.55 -17.67
N ARG A 253 2.78 9.33 -16.62
CA ARG A 253 1.77 10.21 -16.03
C ARG A 253 1.26 11.24 -17.03
N GLU A 254 2.15 11.90 -17.77
CA GLU A 254 1.81 12.90 -18.77
C GLU A 254 1.00 12.29 -19.91
N LEU A 255 1.38 11.10 -20.37
CA LEU A 255 0.60 10.34 -21.36
C LEU A 255 -0.80 10.02 -20.84
N LEU A 256 -0.94 9.54 -19.58
CA LEU A 256 -2.25 9.28 -18.98
C LEU A 256 -3.10 10.56 -18.87
N MET A 257 -2.49 11.69 -18.52
CA MET A 257 -3.17 12.99 -18.42
C MET A 257 -3.62 13.56 -19.77
N SER A 258 -3.09 13.06 -20.89
CA SER A 258 -3.60 13.40 -22.23
C SER A 258 -5.01 12.85 -22.50
N ILE A 259 -5.45 11.85 -21.72
CA ILE A 259 -6.78 11.26 -21.85
C ILE A 259 -7.80 12.22 -21.23
N PRO A 260 -8.86 12.63 -21.95
CA PRO A 260 -9.88 13.51 -21.41
C PRO A 260 -10.48 12.98 -20.09
N GLY A 261 -10.50 13.83 -19.07
CA GLY A 261 -11.00 13.48 -17.73
C GLY A 261 -9.99 12.87 -16.76
N TRP A 262 -8.74 12.62 -17.19
CA TRP A 262 -7.68 12.13 -16.31
C TRP A 262 -6.95 13.28 -15.62
N SER A 263 -7.20 13.42 -14.32
CA SER A 263 -6.43 14.35 -13.49
C SER A 263 -5.10 13.73 -13.08
N ARG A 264 -4.18 14.58 -12.62
CA ARG A 264 -2.88 14.16 -12.06
C ARG A 264 -3.06 13.07 -10.99
N LEU A 265 -3.97 13.29 -10.05
CA LEU A 265 -4.29 12.33 -8.98
C LEU A 265 -4.75 10.98 -9.53
N VAL A 266 -5.59 10.97 -10.57
CA VAL A 266 -6.09 9.72 -11.17
C VAL A 266 -4.94 8.98 -11.85
N ALA A 267 -4.07 9.70 -12.57
CA ALA A 267 -2.90 9.11 -13.20
C ALA A 267 -1.92 8.52 -12.17
N ASP A 268 -1.62 9.25 -11.08
CA ASP A 268 -0.73 8.79 -10.02
C ASP A 268 -1.26 7.50 -9.36
N VAL A 269 -2.54 7.48 -9.01
CA VAL A 269 -3.21 6.29 -8.44
C VAL A 269 -3.19 5.12 -9.42
N PHE A 270 -3.45 5.39 -10.70
CA PHE A 270 -3.43 4.33 -11.72
C PHE A 270 -2.03 3.71 -11.84
N ILE A 271 -0.98 4.52 -11.93
CA ILE A 271 0.41 4.06 -11.95
C ILE A 271 0.72 3.24 -10.70
N ALA A 272 0.37 3.75 -9.52
CA ALA A 272 0.62 3.09 -8.25
C ALA A 272 -0.03 1.70 -8.14
N GLU A 273 -1.25 1.55 -8.65
CA GLU A 273 -2.00 0.29 -8.55
C GLU A 273 -1.64 -0.71 -9.66
N THR A 274 -1.30 -0.23 -10.86
CA THR A 274 -1.02 -1.10 -12.01
C THR A 274 0.47 -1.41 -12.22
N GLY A 275 1.36 -0.57 -11.69
CA GLY A 275 2.81 -0.75 -11.79
C GLY A 275 3.52 -0.06 -12.94
N ALA A 276 2.82 0.82 -13.68
CA ALA A 276 3.33 1.59 -14.82
C ALA A 276 3.69 0.77 -16.08
N ASP A 277 4.24 -0.44 -15.90
CA ASP A 277 4.50 -1.40 -16.97
C ASP A 277 3.24 -2.20 -17.29
N MET A 278 2.69 -1.99 -18.49
CA MET A 278 1.48 -2.69 -18.95
C MET A 278 1.76 -4.12 -19.44
N SER A 279 3.02 -4.52 -19.62
CA SER A 279 3.38 -5.89 -20.06
C SER A 279 3.00 -6.96 -19.03
N VAL A 280 2.78 -6.56 -17.77
CA VAL A 280 2.23 -7.42 -16.71
C VAL A 280 0.77 -7.84 -16.97
N PHE A 281 0.11 -7.25 -17.96
CA PHE A 281 -1.19 -7.66 -18.45
C PHE A 281 -1.05 -8.17 -19.89
N PRO A 282 -1.44 -9.42 -20.18
CA PRO A 282 -1.34 -9.97 -21.55
C PRO A 282 -2.13 -9.16 -22.59
N THR A 283 -3.29 -8.61 -22.18
CA THR A 283 -4.12 -7.76 -23.04
C THR A 283 -4.83 -6.70 -22.20
N ALA A 284 -5.36 -5.65 -22.86
CA ALA A 284 -6.19 -4.64 -22.21
C ALA A 284 -7.44 -5.24 -21.52
N ALA A 285 -8.00 -6.34 -22.05
CA ALA A 285 -9.11 -7.04 -21.42
C ALA A 285 -8.71 -7.69 -20.06
N HIS A 286 -7.46 -8.14 -19.93
CA HIS A 286 -6.95 -8.64 -18.66
C HIS A 286 -6.84 -7.53 -17.62
N LEU A 287 -6.37 -6.34 -18.03
CA LEU A 287 -6.35 -5.16 -17.16
C LEU A 287 -7.78 -4.77 -16.73
N ALA A 288 -8.73 -4.71 -17.66
CA ALA A 288 -10.12 -4.36 -17.36
C ALA A 288 -10.79 -5.38 -16.42
N SER A 289 -10.54 -6.68 -16.62
CA SER A 289 -11.00 -7.75 -15.73
C SER A 289 -10.37 -7.65 -14.34
N TRP A 290 -9.05 -7.40 -14.28
CA TRP A 290 -8.32 -7.18 -13.04
C TRP A 290 -8.85 -5.96 -12.28
N ALA A 291 -9.09 -4.84 -12.97
CA ALA A 291 -9.68 -3.63 -12.39
C ALA A 291 -11.14 -3.82 -11.95
N GLY A 292 -11.79 -4.91 -12.38
CA GLY A 292 -13.19 -5.20 -12.09
C GLY A 292 -14.20 -4.47 -12.95
N TRP A 293 -13.78 -4.00 -14.13
CA TRP A 293 -14.65 -3.32 -15.10
C TRP A 293 -15.37 -4.29 -16.03
N CYS A 294 -14.81 -5.49 -16.24
CA CYS A 294 -15.55 -6.55 -16.93
C CYS A 294 -16.58 -7.15 -15.96
N ARG A 295 -17.86 -7.10 -16.35
CA ARG A 295 -18.86 -8.03 -15.80
C ARG A 295 -18.36 -9.43 -16.15
N ALA A 296 -18.31 -10.33 -15.17
CA ALA A 296 -18.00 -11.73 -15.46
C ALA A 296 -19.00 -12.22 -16.52
N ALA A 297 -18.52 -12.56 -17.71
CA ALA A 297 -19.27 -13.38 -18.65
C ALA A 297 -19.32 -14.78 -18.06
N THR A 298 -20.19 -14.98 -17.06
CA THR A 298 -20.44 -16.29 -16.44
C THR A 298 -21.84 -16.29 -15.84
N SER A 299 -22.83 -16.20 -16.70
CA SER A 299 -24.05 -17.01 -16.64
C SER A 299 -24.89 -16.71 -17.88
N GLN A 300 -24.98 -17.68 -18.79
CA GLN A 300 -26.22 -17.87 -19.53
C GLN A 300 -27.29 -18.22 -18.48
N GLN A 301 -27.93 -17.21 -17.92
CA GLN A 301 -29.24 -17.38 -17.31
C GLN A 301 -30.06 -16.17 -17.72
N ALA A 302 -31.00 -16.46 -18.62
CA ALA A 302 -32.04 -15.55 -19.05
C ALA A 302 -32.81 -15.01 -17.83
N GLY A 303 -33.17 -13.72 -17.89
CA GLY A 303 -34.26 -13.19 -17.09
C GLY A 303 -33.90 -12.12 -16.07
N SER A 304 -34.36 -10.91 -16.37
CA SER A 304 -34.77 -9.83 -15.45
C SER A 304 -33.76 -8.77 -15.01
N ASN A 305 -34.25 -7.54 -15.14
CA ASN A 305 -33.63 -6.23 -14.90
C ASN A 305 -32.90 -6.10 -13.56
N ARG A 306 -31.66 -5.61 -13.61
CA ARG A 306 -31.03 -4.93 -12.46
C ARG A 306 -30.32 -3.64 -12.87
N ALA A 307 -30.61 -2.60 -12.09
CA ALA A 307 -30.16 -1.22 -12.22
C ALA A 307 -28.62 -1.07 -12.28
N PRO A 308 -28.10 0.03 -12.88
CA PRO A 308 -26.67 0.27 -12.95
C PRO A 308 -26.09 0.58 -11.55
N PRO A 309 -24.86 0.13 -11.22
CA PRO A 309 -24.26 0.44 -9.94
C PRO A 309 -23.73 1.88 -9.88
N ALA A 310 -23.81 2.47 -8.70
CA ALA A 310 -23.27 3.78 -8.34
C ALA A 310 -21.74 3.86 -8.51
N ARG A 311 -21.22 5.08 -8.74
CA ARG A 311 -19.80 5.43 -8.86
C ARG A 311 -18.95 4.72 -7.79
N ALA A 312 -18.26 3.66 -8.19
CA ALA A 312 -17.36 2.93 -7.31
C ALA A 312 -16.14 3.78 -6.98
N THR A 313 -15.93 4.06 -5.70
CA THR A 313 -14.63 4.58 -5.24
C THR A 313 -13.60 3.47 -5.42
N VAL A 314 -12.72 3.63 -6.41
CA VAL A 314 -11.65 2.68 -6.73
C VAL A 314 -10.78 2.50 -5.49
N THR A 315 -10.96 1.37 -4.81
CA THR A 315 -10.00 0.85 -3.84
C THR A 315 -9.63 -0.51 -4.41
N LEU A 316 -8.57 -0.54 -5.23
CA LEU A 316 -8.11 -1.77 -5.88
C LEU A 316 -7.56 -2.70 -4.78
N LYS A 317 -8.32 -3.72 -4.41
CA LYS A 317 -7.78 -4.84 -3.65
C LYS A 317 -6.77 -5.58 -4.54
N PRO A 318 -5.68 -6.15 -4.00
CA PRO A 318 -4.77 -6.98 -4.78
C PRO A 318 -5.59 -8.11 -5.42
N ARG A 319 -5.77 -8.00 -6.74
CA ARG A 319 -6.39 -9.01 -7.59
C ARG A 319 -5.27 -9.69 -8.38
N SER A 320 -5.51 -10.91 -8.84
CA SER A 320 -4.52 -11.65 -9.63
C SER A 320 -4.34 -10.99 -11.00
N ALA A 321 -3.22 -10.30 -11.21
CA ALA A 321 -2.74 -10.03 -12.57
C ALA A 321 -1.97 -11.27 -13.06
N TRP A 322 -1.77 -11.40 -14.37
CA TRP A 322 -1.07 -12.54 -14.95
C TRP A 322 0.44 -12.27 -14.83
N GLN A 323 1.15 -12.98 -13.96
CA GLN A 323 2.62 -12.99 -13.97
C GLN A 323 3.10 -14.43 -14.21
N PRO A 324 3.82 -14.70 -15.32
CA PRO A 324 4.47 -15.99 -15.48
C PRO A 324 5.59 -16.11 -14.43
N CYS A 325 5.71 -17.29 -13.80
CA CYS A 325 6.89 -17.65 -13.02
C CYS A 325 8.12 -17.52 -13.93
N ARG A 326 8.93 -16.49 -13.74
CA ARG A 326 10.25 -16.42 -14.38
C ARG A 326 11.22 -17.28 -13.58
N PRO A 327 11.87 -18.29 -14.18
CA PRO A 327 13.04 -18.89 -13.56
C PRO A 327 14.09 -17.78 -13.33
N LEU A 328 14.63 -17.69 -12.12
CA LEU A 328 15.82 -16.89 -11.86
C LEU A 328 16.96 -17.41 -12.74
N ALA A 329 17.44 -16.61 -13.68
CA ALA A 329 18.74 -16.85 -14.28
C ALA A 329 19.81 -16.68 -13.18
N PRO A 330 20.81 -17.56 -13.07
CA PRO A 330 21.85 -17.43 -12.06
C PRO A 330 22.59 -16.10 -12.28
N LYS A 331 22.55 -15.21 -11.29
CA LYS A 331 23.44 -14.04 -11.26
C LYS A 331 24.85 -14.55 -10.95
N ALA A 332 25.79 -14.31 -11.86
CA ALA A 332 27.20 -14.58 -11.60
C ALA A 332 27.66 -13.78 -10.37
N PRO A 333 28.51 -14.36 -9.49
CA PRO A 333 29.06 -13.61 -8.37
C PRO A 333 29.93 -12.47 -8.90
N THR A 334 29.60 -11.24 -8.50
CA THR A 334 30.42 -10.07 -8.77
C THR A 334 31.74 -10.22 -8.01
N THR A 335 32.79 -10.64 -8.70
CA THR A 335 34.15 -10.58 -8.19
C THR A 335 34.58 -9.11 -8.14
N ALA A 336 34.67 -8.57 -6.92
CA ALA A 336 35.35 -7.30 -6.71
C ALA A 336 36.84 -7.50 -7.00
N SER A 337 37.28 -7.09 -8.18
CA SER A 337 38.68 -6.96 -8.54
C SER A 337 39.24 -5.70 -7.89
N ALA A 338 39.96 -5.87 -6.79
CA ALA A 338 40.91 -4.88 -6.31
C ALA A 338 42.13 -4.93 -7.23
N THR A 339 42.39 -3.88 -7.99
CA THR A 339 43.73 -3.60 -8.57
C THR A 339 43.76 -2.15 -9.05
N GLY A 340 44.56 -1.34 -8.37
CA GLY A 340 44.73 0.07 -8.69
C GLY A 340 45.80 0.72 -7.83
N ALA A 341 47.05 0.24 -7.92
CA ALA A 341 48.22 1.01 -7.51
C ALA A 341 49.44 0.53 -8.30
N SER A 342 49.98 1.41 -9.15
CA SER A 342 51.32 1.27 -9.74
C SER A 342 52.36 2.03 -8.89
N PRO A 343 53.65 1.70 -9.01
CA PRO A 343 54.64 1.92 -7.95
C PRO A 343 55.48 3.19 -8.17
N ALA A 344 55.99 3.76 -7.08
CA ALA A 344 57.11 4.70 -7.14
C ALA A 344 57.99 4.59 -5.89
N GLY A 345 59.30 4.40 -6.12
CA GLY A 345 60.36 5.06 -5.35
C GLY A 345 60.96 4.32 -4.16
N ALA A 346 62.18 3.81 -4.35
CA ALA A 346 63.08 3.27 -3.35
C ALA A 346 63.81 4.35 -2.51
N GLY A 347 64.16 4.05 -1.26
CA GLY A 347 65.17 4.78 -0.46
C GLY A 347 65.13 4.44 1.04
N PRO A 348 66.28 4.41 1.78
CA PRO A 348 66.65 3.30 2.68
C PRO A 348 66.59 3.65 4.20
N PRO A 349 66.96 2.72 5.12
CA PRO A 349 66.43 2.66 6.49
C PRO A 349 67.34 3.32 7.53
N ASN A 350 66.79 3.68 8.70
CA ASN A 350 67.59 3.73 9.92
C ASN A 350 66.79 3.53 11.23
N ARG A 351 67.51 2.90 12.16
CA ARG A 351 67.21 2.49 13.55
C ARG A 351 66.58 3.58 14.43
N ALA A 352 65.73 3.19 15.40
CA ALA A 352 66.09 3.09 16.83
C ALA A 352 64.86 2.94 17.73
N GLU A 353 65.02 2.16 18.78
CA GLU A 353 64.10 1.95 19.91
C GLU A 353 63.77 3.25 20.66
N THR A 354 62.57 3.35 21.26
CA THR A 354 62.40 3.80 22.66
C THR A 354 60.95 3.64 23.13
N LYS A 355 60.80 3.16 24.37
CA LYS A 355 59.55 2.96 25.14
C LYS A 355 58.78 4.28 25.38
N PRO A 356 57.44 4.23 25.60
CA PRO A 356 56.67 5.37 26.09
C PRO A 356 56.55 5.36 27.62
N PRO A 357 56.49 6.53 28.29
CA PRO A 357 55.90 6.63 29.62
C PRO A 357 54.45 7.15 29.57
N VAL A 358 53.72 6.63 30.55
CA VAL A 358 52.38 6.98 31.03
C VAL A 358 52.33 8.41 31.56
N CYS A 359 51.24 9.15 31.30
CA CYS A 359 50.51 10.00 32.28
C CYS A 359 49.32 10.70 31.60
N ARG A 360 48.08 10.35 31.98
CA ARG A 360 47.20 11.06 32.93
C ARG A 360 46.39 12.21 32.31
N SER A 361 45.12 11.91 32.08
CA SER A 361 44.02 12.87 32.02
C SER A 361 43.88 13.65 33.33
N PRO A 362 43.25 14.84 33.27
CA PRO A 362 42.21 15.14 34.24
C PRO A 362 40.89 15.52 33.55
N ALA A 363 39.81 15.13 34.22
CA ALA A 363 38.44 15.44 33.90
C ALA A 363 38.06 16.88 34.28
N ARG A 364 37.16 17.49 33.50
CA ARG A 364 35.82 17.97 33.91
C ARG A 364 35.36 19.17 33.05
N SER A 365 34.07 19.12 32.73
CA SER A 365 33.16 20.08 32.08
C SER A 365 33.16 21.47 32.77
N PRO A 366 32.43 22.51 32.27
CA PRO A 366 31.20 22.46 31.44
C PRO A 366 31.42 22.22 29.95
#